data_AF-A0A535GSC7-F1
#
_entry.id   AF-A0A535GSC7-F1
#
_cell.length_a   1.000
_cell.length_b   1.000
_cell.length_c   1.000
_cell.angle_alpha   90.00
_cell.angle_beta   90.00
_cell.angle_gamma   90.00
#
_symmetry.space_group_name_H-M   'P 1'
#
loop_
_entity.id
_entity.type
_entity.pdbx_description
1 polymer ?
#
loop_
_entity_poly.entity_id
_entity_poly.type
_entity_poly.pdbx_seq_one_letter_code
_entity_poly.pdbx_strand_id
1 'polypeptide(L)'
;MFGSRQPATEAVSMPRTPLLRNLQALSADFDEAERSGRPVQAVREERRAGLTRRDFLKVTGATIGAAALAGPATAFAAVRHAGNQGRIAIIGGGIAGLNAALKLQDAGITTTIYEASSRVGGRMHSDTTSWLNGQTSEHCGELIDSGHKTILGLSSRFNLPRVDLLGAEPLHSTDTNYFFGNYYTDAQAQADFNPVWNNVKKDVNAAGYPTLYSSFTPAGSDLDHMSIYDWIESRVPGGHTSPMGQLLDVAYNIEYGNVTTQQSSLNLVYLLGFSSNPGNFQIFGASDERYHIAGGNERLPQAIAAALAPGTVQLNTALTGIVRNADATYTLSLKTGNVTSTRSVDRVIMAIPFSVLRTILRSDSAYAAAGFDSRKQTAITQLGYGKNAKLHLQFDSRYWNTTGPWGIGNGSTYSDTGYQNTWDVTRAQDGNTGILVDYTGGGVPLASFKGDATDPKVVAGFAQAFLGQLEPVFPGITQQWNGRATLDVPLSNPFLLGSYSYWKVGQYTLFSGYEKARQPDVTTGKCHFAGEHCSQDFQGYMEGGASEGARAANEIIDDYKVGLVP
;
A
#
# COMPACT_ATOMS: atom_id res chain seq x y z
N MET A 1 40.16 3.10 -59.06
CA MET A 1 40.75 1.96 -58.32
C MET A 1 40.04 1.86 -56.99
N PHE A 2 39.47 0.68 -56.73
CA PHE A 2 38.58 0.35 -55.62
C PHE A 2 39.26 0.41 -54.24
N GLY A 3 38.48 0.72 -53.20
CA GLY A 3 38.92 0.60 -51.81
C GLY A 3 37.94 1.19 -50.80
N SER A 4 36.81 0.51 -50.64
CA SER A 4 35.73 0.76 -49.65
C SER A 4 36.23 0.89 -48.20
N ARG A 5 35.80 1.94 -47.49
CA ARG A 5 35.80 1.99 -46.02
C ARG A 5 34.36 1.87 -45.50
N GLN A 6 34.10 0.76 -44.81
CA GLN A 6 32.86 0.49 -44.07
C GLN A 6 32.75 1.36 -42.80
N PRO A 7 31.53 1.55 -42.25
CA PRO A 7 31.28 2.37 -41.07
C PRO A 7 31.58 1.62 -39.76
N ALA A 8 31.98 2.37 -38.75
CA ALA A 8 32.19 1.90 -37.39
C ALA A 8 30.89 1.32 -36.79
N THR A 9 30.96 0.05 -36.40
CA THR A 9 29.91 -0.66 -35.67
C THR A 9 29.91 -0.26 -34.20
N GLU A 10 28.72 0.07 -33.71
CA GLU A 10 28.38 0.26 -32.29
C GLU A 10 28.87 -0.91 -31.44
N ALA A 11 29.61 -0.59 -30.38
CA ALA A 11 29.98 -1.54 -29.34
C ALA A 11 28.75 -1.81 -28.45
N VAL A 12 28.04 -2.89 -28.73
CA VAL A 12 27.06 -3.48 -27.81
C VAL A 12 27.82 -4.09 -26.63
N SER A 13 27.84 -3.36 -25.51
CA SER A 13 28.21 -3.89 -24.20
C SER A 13 27.06 -4.75 -23.67
N MET A 14 27.30 -6.07 -23.51
CA MET A 14 26.87 -6.86 -22.36
C MET A 14 27.66 -8.18 -22.32
N PRO A 15 27.94 -8.70 -21.12
CA PRO A 15 27.23 -9.93 -20.75
C PRO A 15 26.61 -9.86 -19.35
N ARG A 16 25.27 -9.93 -19.30
CA ARG A 16 24.51 -10.37 -18.11
C ARG A 16 24.94 -11.79 -17.76
N THR A 17 25.38 -11.97 -16.52
CA THR A 17 25.89 -13.23 -16.00
C THR A 17 24.85 -14.35 -16.14
N PRO A 18 25.26 -15.62 -16.33
CA PRO A 18 24.37 -16.78 -16.32
C PRO A 18 23.52 -16.87 -15.04
N LEU A 19 24.03 -16.34 -13.93
CA LEU A 19 23.35 -16.27 -12.64
C LEU A 19 22.11 -15.34 -12.71
N LEU A 20 22.24 -14.16 -13.32
CA LEU A 20 21.13 -13.22 -13.48
C LEU A 20 20.04 -13.78 -14.41
N ARG A 21 20.45 -14.48 -15.47
CA ARG A 21 19.50 -15.20 -16.34
C ARG A 21 18.76 -16.32 -15.61
N ASN A 22 19.44 -17.04 -14.72
CA ASN A 22 18.80 -18.08 -13.92
C ASN A 22 17.83 -17.52 -12.87
N LEU A 23 18.15 -16.36 -12.27
CA LEU A 23 17.25 -15.66 -11.35
C LEU A 23 16.02 -15.08 -12.05
N GLN A 24 16.20 -14.47 -13.22
CA GLN A 24 15.10 -13.99 -14.05
C GLN A 24 14.21 -15.13 -14.55
N ALA A 25 14.80 -16.26 -14.93
CA ALA A 25 14.05 -17.45 -15.30
C ALA A 25 13.26 -18.01 -14.12
N LEU A 26 13.85 -18.06 -12.91
CA LEU A 26 13.15 -18.48 -11.69
C LEU A 26 11.96 -17.57 -11.38
N SER A 27 12.17 -16.25 -11.37
CA SER A 27 11.10 -15.27 -11.13
C SER A 27 9.97 -15.44 -12.15
N ALA A 28 10.30 -15.59 -13.44
CA ALA A 28 9.30 -15.83 -14.47
C ALA A 28 8.59 -17.21 -14.36
N ASP A 29 9.19 -18.19 -13.68
CA ASP A 29 8.57 -19.49 -13.42
C ASP A 29 7.60 -19.40 -12.23
N PHE A 30 7.94 -18.61 -11.20
CA PHE A 30 7.05 -18.31 -10.07
C PHE A 30 5.85 -17.46 -10.50
N ASP A 31 6.09 -16.40 -11.28
CA ASP A 31 5.02 -15.55 -11.83
C ASP A 31 4.03 -16.35 -12.68
N GLU A 32 4.53 -17.27 -13.51
CA GLU A 32 3.69 -18.12 -14.34
C GLU A 32 2.95 -19.19 -13.54
N ALA A 33 3.59 -19.75 -12.50
CA ALA A 33 2.96 -20.69 -11.57
C ALA A 33 1.78 -20.03 -10.82
N GLU A 34 1.98 -18.81 -10.34
CA GLU A 34 0.96 -18.01 -9.67
C GLU A 34 -0.18 -17.64 -10.63
N ARG A 35 0.14 -17.15 -11.83
CA ARG A 35 -0.84 -16.77 -12.85
C ARG A 35 -1.69 -17.96 -13.34
N SER A 36 -1.09 -19.14 -13.44
CA SER A 36 -1.73 -20.34 -14.00
C SER A 36 -2.30 -21.29 -12.94
N GLY A 37 -2.05 -21.05 -11.66
CA GLY A 37 -2.43 -21.94 -10.56
C GLY A 37 -1.72 -23.30 -10.60
N ARG A 38 -0.59 -23.40 -11.31
CA ARG A 38 0.18 -24.65 -11.48
C ARG A 38 1.37 -24.69 -10.53
N PRO A 39 1.80 -25.87 -10.05
CA PRO A 39 3.05 -25.98 -9.30
C PRO A 39 4.24 -25.48 -10.13
N VAL A 40 5.16 -24.75 -9.50
CA VAL A 40 6.37 -24.20 -10.17
C VAL A 40 7.17 -25.30 -10.88
N GLN A 41 7.12 -26.53 -10.35
CA GLN A 41 7.78 -27.70 -10.92
C GLN A 41 7.20 -28.09 -12.29
N ALA A 42 5.88 -28.01 -12.46
CA ALA A 42 5.20 -28.28 -13.73
C ALA A 42 5.51 -27.21 -14.79
N VAL A 43 5.62 -25.95 -14.39
CA VAL A 43 6.04 -24.83 -15.28
C VAL A 43 7.48 -25.02 -15.74
N ARG A 44 8.36 -25.45 -14.84
CA ARG A 44 9.77 -25.73 -15.13
C ARG A 44 9.98 -26.92 -16.04
N GLU A 45 9.20 -27.98 -15.87
CA GLU A 45 9.21 -29.17 -16.73
C GLU A 45 8.78 -28.83 -18.16
N GLU A 46 7.74 -28.01 -18.33
CA GLU A 46 7.29 -27.54 -19.63
C GLU A 46 8.35 -26.67 -20.34
N ARG A 47 9.04 -25.78 -19.61
CA ARG A 47 10.14 -24.99 -20.18
C ARG A 47 11.38 -25.80 -20.51
N ARG A 48 11.68 -26.84 -19.72
CA ARG A 48 12.78 -27.80 -20.00
C ARG A 48 12.50 -28.69 -21.19
N ALA A 49 11.24 -28.96 -21.49
CA ALA A 49 10.83 -29.82 -22.60
C ALA A 49 11.03 -29.19 -24.00
N GLY A 50 11.48 -27.93 -24.10
CA GLY A 50 12.03 -27.37 -25.34
C GLY A 50 11.09 -27.37 -26.55
N LEU A 51 9.77 -27.35 -26.36
CA LEU A 51 8.81 -27.30 -27.45
C LEU A 51 8.78 -25.89 -28.06
N THR A 52 9.33 -25.75 -29.25
CA THR A 52 9.26 -24.48 -29.98
C THR A 52 7.85 -24.28 -30.55
N ARG A 53 7.39 -23.02 -30.64
CA ARG A 53 6.11 -22.61 -31.28
C ARG A 53 5.88 -23.19 -32.69
N ARG A 54 6.90 -23.75 -33.33
CA ARG A 54 6.85 -24.36 -34.66
C ARG A 54 6.38 -25.83 -34.66
N ASP A 55 6.43 -26.52 -33.51
CA ASP A 55 5.96 -27.91 -33.37
C ASP A 55 4.48 -27.99 -33.00
N PHE A 56 3.94 -26.97 -32.33
CA PHE A 56 2.51 -26.85 -32.01
C PHE A 56 1.63 -26.76 -33.27
N LEU A 57 2.14 -26.16 -34.35
CA LEU A 57 1.45 -26.03 -35.64
C LEU A 57 1.54 -27.28 -36.54
N LYS A 58 2.32 -28.30 -36.17
CA LYS A 58 2.41 -29.56 -36.93
C LYS A 58 1.53 -30.68 -36.38
N VAL A 59 1.04 -30.55 -35.15
CA VAL A 59 0.22 -31.58 -34.47
C VAL A 59 -1.29 -31.35 -34.67
N THR A 60 -1.71 -30.21 -35.22
CA THR A 60 -3.12 -29.86 -35.48
C THR A 60 -3.49 -29.85 -36.98
N GLY A 61 -2.72 -30.56 -37.81
CA GLY A 61 -2.84 -30.58 -39.27
C GLY A 61 -3.84 -31.57 -39.88
N ALA A 62 -4.65 -32.29 -39.11
CA ALA A 62 -5.67 -33.17 -39.68
C ALA A 62 -6.90 -33.22 -38.75
N THR A 63 -8.08 -32.94 -39.32
CA THR A 63 -9.41 -32.87 -38.67
C THR A 63 -9.54 -31.69 -37.70
N ILE A 64 -10.14 -30.55 -38.06
CA ILE A 64 -11.55 -30.35 -38.41
C ILE A 64 -11.65 -29.22 -39.45
N GLY A 65 -12.02 -29.59 -40.68
CA GLY A 65 -12.61 -28.67 -41.63
C GLY A 65 -14.10 -28.48 -41.30
N ALA A 66 -14.59 -27.27 -41.56
CA ALA A 66 -15.98 -26.79 -41.42
C ALA A 66 -16.42 -26.30 -40.03
N ALA A 67 -15.87 -25.15 -39.60
CA ALA A 67 -16.63 -24.09 -38.90
C ALA A 67 -15.78 -22.80 -38.76
N ALA A 68 -15.35 -22.22 -39.87
CA ALA A 68 -14.97 -20.81 -39.90
C ALA A 68 -16.23 -20.00 -40.22
N LEU A 69 -16.86 -19.41 -39.19
CA LEU A 69 -17.70 -18.19 -39.21
C LEU A 69 -18.30 -17.94 -37.80
N ALA A 70 -17.44 -17.86 -36.78
CA ALA A 70 -17.74 -17.21 -35.51
C ALA A 70 -16.42 -16.73 -34.91
N GLY A 71 -16.21 -15.41 -34.81
CA GLY A 71 -15.00 -14.83 -34.20
C GLY A 71 -14.92 -15.12 -32.69
N PRO A 72 -13.92 -14.57 -31.96
CA PRO A 72 -13.71 -14.80 -30.52
C PRO A 72 -14.82 -14.26 -29.60
N ALA A 73 -16.00 -13.95 -30.14
CA ALA A 73 -17.18 -13.49 -29.41
C ALA A 73 -17.98 -14.62 -28.73
N THR A 74 -17.51 -15.88 -28.75
CA THR A 74 -18.28 -17.04 -28.26
C THR A 74 -17.66 -17.80 -27.07
N ALA A 75 -16.63 -17.26 -26.40
CA ALA A 75 -16.21 -17.77 -25.09
C ALA A 75 -16.76 -16.98 -23.88
N PHE A 76 -17.61 -15.98 -24.12
CA PHE A 76 -18.30 -15.18 -23.07
C PHE A 76 -19.83 -15.32 -23.14
N ALA A 77 -20.33 -16.45 -23.65
CA ALA A 77 -21.75 -16.78 -23.54
C ALA A 77 -21.96 -17.79 -22.40
N ALA A 78 -22.75 -17.34 -21.41
CA ALA A 78 -23.38 -18.12 -20.33
C ALA A 78 -22.63 -18.26 -18.98
N VAL A 79 -22.42 -17.13 -18.30
CA VAL A 79 -23.00 -16.98 -16.94
C VAL A 79 -24.02 -15.83 -16.98
N ARG A 80 -25.04 -15.97 -17.83
CA ARG A 80 -26.33 -15.31 -17.57
C ARG A 80 -27.16 -16.30 -16.78
N HIS A 81 -26.88 -16.44 -15.49
CA HIS A 81 -27.93 -16.85 -14.59
C HIS A 81 -28.94 -15.70 -14.55
N ALA A 82 -29.98 -15.81 -15.37
CA ALA A 82 -31.22 -15.04 -15.24
C ALA A 82 -32.03 -15.49 -14.01
N GLY A 83 -31.36 -16.02 -12.99
CA GLY A 83 -31.86 -16.41 -11.68
C GLY A 83 -30.98 -15.76 -10.62
N ASN A 84 -31.62 -15.22 -9.59
CA ASN A 84 -31.08 -14.48 -8.44
C ASN A 84 -29.53 -14.48 -8.31
N GLN A 85 -28.87 -13.43 -8.81
CA GLN A 85 -27.42 -13.21 -8.59
C GLN A 85 -27.09 -12.95 -7.11
N GLY A 86 -28.09 -12.83 -6.25
CA GLY A 86 -27.92 -12.53 -4.84
C GLY A 86 -27.60 -11.07 -4.62
N ARG A 87 -27.93 -10.62 -3.42
CA ARG A 87 -27.64 -9.27 -2.94
C ARG A 87 -26.25 -9.30 -2.33
N ILE A 88 -25.32 -8.60 -2.95
CA ILE A 88 -23.95 -8.46 -2.45
C ILE A 88 -23.79 -7.03 -1.93
N ALA A 89 -23.48 -6.90 -0.64
CA ALA A 89 -23.09 -5.62 -0.06
C ALA A 89 -21.56 -5.52 0.02
N ILE A 90 -21.04 -4.34 -0.29
CA ILE A 90 -19.66 -3.96 -0.05
C ILE A 90 -19.68 -2.81 0.96
N ILE A 91 -18.93 -2.94 2.05
CA ILE A 91 -18.88 -1.95 3.12
C ILE A 91 -17.58 -1.15 2.97
N GLY A 92 -17.70 0.13 2.62
CA GLY A 92 -16.59 1.05 2.38
C GLY A 92 -16.36 1.36 0.90
N GLY A 93 -16.39 2.64 0.55
CA GLY A 93 -16.13 3.21 -0.77
C GLY A 93 -14.67 3.63 -0.99
N GLY A 94 -13.73 3.02 -0.27
CA GLY A 94 -12.30 3.14 -0.54
C GLY A 94 -11.87 2.28 -1.75
N ILE A 95 -10.58 2.36 -2.12
CA ILE A 95 -10.06 1.66 -3.30
C ILE A 95 -10.33 0.14 -3.30
N ALA A 96 -10.32 -0.50 -2.13
CA ALA A 96 -10.63 -1.92 -2.00
C ALA A 96 -12.08 -2.25 -2.37
N GLY A 97 -13.05 -1.51 -1.80
CA GLY A 97 -14.46 -1.72 -2.11
C GLY A 97 -14.83 -1.34 -3.53
N LEU A 98 -14.25 -0.24 -4.04
CA LEU A 98 -14.44 0.21 -5.42
C LEU A 98 -13.89 -0.79 -6.43
N ASN A 99 -12.66 -1.29 -6.23
CA ASN A 99 -12.08 -2.28 -7.15
C ASN A 99 -12.80 -3.64 -7.05
N ALA A 100 -13.29 -4.02 -5.87
CA ALA A 100 -14.13 -5.20 -5.72
C ALA A 100 -15.44 -5.07 -6.53
N ALA A 101 -16.13 -3.94 -6.42
CA ALA A 101 -17.35 -3.68 -7.19
C ALA A 101 -17.08 -3.64 -8.70
N LEU A 102 -15.98 -3.00 -9.13
CA LEU A 102 -15.58 -2.93 -10.52
C LEU A 102 -15.33 -4.34 -11.09
N LYS A 103 -14.61 -5.18 -10.33
CA LYS A 103 -14.31 -6.56 -10.73
C LYS A 103 -15.57 -7.43 -10.83
N LEU A 104 -16.51 -7.29 -9.89
CA LEU A 104 -17.80 -7.99 -9.93
C LEU A 104 -18.67 -7.49 -11.09
N GLN A 105 -18.69 -6.19 -11.35
CA GLN A 105 -19.40 -5.61 -12.50
C GLN A 105 -18.83 -6.09 -13.83
N ASP A 106 -17.51 -6.18 -13.97
CA ASP A 106 -16.86 -6.75 -15.16
C ASP A 106 -17.25 -8.21 -15.40
N ALA A 107 -17.56 -8.94 -14.32
CA ALA A 107 -18.10 -10.31 -14.38
C ALA A 107 -19.63 -10.37 -14.55
N GLY A 108 -20.31 -9.21 -14.70
CA GLY A 108 -21.76 -9.12 -14.85
C GLY A 108 -22.54 -9.33 -13.55
N ILE A 109 -21.91 -9.19 -12.38
CA ILE A 109 -22.50 -9.38 -11.06
C ILE A 109 -22.80 -8.01 -10.42
N THR A 110 -24.05 -7.80 -10.02
CA THR A 110 -24.47 -6.55 -9.38
C THR A 110 -24.12 -6.49 -7.89
N THR A 111 -23.73 -5.31 -7.40
CA THR A 111 -23.38 -5.08 -5.99
C THR A 111 -23.93 -3.73 -5.50
N THR A 112 -23.90 -3.51 -4.19
CA THR A 112 -24.14 -2.18 -3.60
C THR A 112 -23.02 -1.85 -2.62
N ILE A 113 -22.35 -0.72 -2.83
CA ILE A 113 -21.38 -0.14 -1.90
C ILE A 113 -22.13 0.78 -0.93
N TYR A 114 -21.94 0.55 0.37
CA TYR A 114 -22.34 1.47 1.43
C TYR A 114 -21.12 2.20 1.96
N GLU A 115 -21.06 3.51 1.75
CA GLU A 115 -19.96 4.38 2.15
C GLU A 115 -20.42 5.36 3.22
N ALA A 116 -19.69 5.40 4.34
CA ALA A 116 -20.09 6.16 5.51
C ALA A 116 -19.96 7.68 5.30
N SER A 117 -18.96 8.13 4.54
CA SER A 117 -18.71 9.54 4.26
C SER A 117 -19.50 10.05 3.05
N SER A 118 -19.39 11.35 2.80
CA SER A 118 -20.00 12.02 1.65
C SER A 118 -19.20 11.87 0.36
N ARG A 119 -18.10 11.12 0.35
CA ARG A 119 -17.23 10.90 -0.82
C ARG A 119 -16.69 9.48 -0.89
N VAL A 120 -16.21 9.09 -2.06
CA VAL A 120 -15.43 7.86 -2.24
C VAL A 120 -13.94 8.11 -2.00
N GLY A 121 -13.11 7.05 -2.02
CA GLY A 121 -11.65 7.14 -1.98
C GLY A 121 -11.02 6.76 -0.64
N GLY A 122 -11.73 6.97 0.47
CA GLY A 122 -11.25 6.58 1.81
C GLY A 122 -9.98 7.33 2.18
N ARG A 123 -8.85 6.60 2.26
CA ARG A 123 -7.49 7.17 2.49
C ARG A 123 -6.82 7.71 1.24
N MET A 124 -7.41 7.56 0.05
CA MET A 124 -6.97 8.26 -1.16
C MET A 124 -7.80 9.53 -1.29
N HIS A 125 -7.23 10.67 -0.93
CA HIS A 125 -7.92 11.96 -0.86
C HIS A 125 -6.92 13.09 -1.07
N SER A 126 -7.17 13.92 -2.07
CA SER A 126 -6.21 14.92 -2.53
C SER A 126 -6.70 16.33 -2.18
N ASP A 127 -5.80 17.18 -1.70
CA ASP A 127 -6.04 18.61 -1.53
C ASP A 127 -5.63 19.35 -2.80
N THR A 128 -6.61 19.89 -3.51
CA THR A 128 -6.40 20.66 -4.75
C THR A 128 -6.75 22.13 -4.57
N THR A 129 -7.02 22.57 -3.33
CA THR A 129 -7.66 23.87 -3.05
C THR A 129 -6.88 24.77 -2.12
N SER A 130 -6.04 24.22 -1.24
CA SER A 130 -5.33 25.01 -0.22
C SER A 130 -4.09 25.75 -0.74
N TRP A 131 -3.58 25.35 -1.91
CA TRP A 131 -2.24 25.71 -2.37
C TRP A 131 -2.22 26.74 -3.49
N LEU A 132 -1.17 27.57 -3.52
CA LEU A 132 -0.90 28.43 -4.67
C LEU A 132 -0.49 27.60 -5.89
N ASN A 133 -0.54 28.23 -7.07
CA ASN A 133 -0.09 27.67 -8.35
C ASN A 133 -0.80 26.38 -8.78
N GLY A 134 -1.99 26.11 -8.22
CA GLY A 134 -2.75 24.90 -8.53
C GLY A 134 -2.06 23.61 -8.07
N GLN A 135 -1.13 23.71 -7.11
CA GLN A 135 -0.43 22.55 -6.58
C GLN A 135 -1.39 21.65 -5.80
N THR A 136 -1.11 20.35 -5.82
CA THR A 136 -1.89 19.31 -5.16
C THR A 136 -1.04 18.65 -4.09
N SER A 137 -1.63 18.33 -2.94
CA SER A 137 -1.04 17.42 -1.94
C SER A 137 -2.02 16.29 -1.63
N GLU A 138 -1.56 15.26 -0.93
CA GLU A 138 -2.41 14.14 -0.52
C GLU A 138 -2.66 14.18 0.99
N HIS A 139 -3.93 14.16 1.38
CA HIS A 139 -4.32 14.13 2.80
C HIS A 139 -3.89 12.83 3.50
N CYS A 140 -3.68 11.74 2.75
CA CYS A 140 -3.20 10.47 3.29
C CYS A 140 -2.39 9.68 2.26
N GLY A 141 -2.92 8.62 1.64
CA GLY A 141 -2.16 7.74 0.75
C GLY A 141 -1.63 8.46 -0.50
N GLU A 142 -0.31 8.44 -0.68
CA GLU A 142 0.39 9.32 -1.62
C GLU A 142 1.26 8.58 -2.64
N LEU A 143 2.19 7.74 -2.21
CA LEU A 143 3.23 7.24 -3.10
C LEU A 143 2.84 5.93 -3.79
N ILE A 144 3.23 5.77 -5.06
CA ILE A 144 2.95 4.58 -5.88
C ILE A 144 4.26 4.02 -6.44
N ASP A 145 4.59 2.80 -6.03
CA ASP A 145 5.78 2.11 -6.51
C ASP A 145 5.65 1.57 -7.93
N SER A 146 6.79 1.36 -8.58
CA SER A 146 6.89 0.57 -9.82
C SER A 146 6.34 -0.86 -9.65
N GLY A 147 6.35 -1.40 -8.43
CA GLY A 147 5.80 -2.71 -8.08
C GLY A 147 4.28 -2.78 -7.96
N HIS A 148 3.58 -1.63 -7.88
CA HIS A 148 2.13 -1.56 -7.63
C HIS A 148 1.29 -1.87 -8.88
N LYS A 149 1.34 -3.12 -9.34
CA LYS A 149 0.74 -3.58 -10.61
C LYS A 149 -0.76 -3.29 -10.68
N THR A 150 -1.51 -3.43 -9.59
CA THR A 150 -2.96 -3.21 -9.58
C THR A 150 -3.30 -1.73 -9.73
N ILE A 151 -2.69 -0.86 -8.93
CA ILE A 151 -2.91 0.60 -9.01
C ILE A 151 -2.46 1.16 -10.36
N LEU A 152 -1.30 0.72 -10.87
CA LEU A 152 -0.79 1.13 -12.18
C LEU A 152 -1.68 0.64 -13.33
N GLY A 153 -2.17 -0.59 -13.24
CA GLY A 153 -3.11 -1.17 -14.20
C GLY A 153 -4.45 -0.44 -14.21
N LEU A 154 -4.99 -0.11 -13.04
CA LEU A 154 -6.22 0.68 -12.91
C LEU A 154 -6.04 2.11 -13.43
N SER A 155 -4.92 2.77 -13.10
CA SER A 155 -4.60 4.10 -13.64
C SER A 155 -4.57 4.09 -15.17
N SER A 156 -3.97 3.04 -15.76
CA SER A 156 -3.95 2.85 -17.22
C SER A 156 -5.35 2.59 -17.79
N ARG A 157 -6.16 1.75 -17.13
CA ARG A 157 -7.55 1.46 -17.53
C ARG A 157 -8.40 2.72 -17.64
N PHE A 158 -8.21 3.68 -16.73
CA PHE A 158 -8.98 4.93 -16.70
C PHE A 158 -8.26 6.11 -17.37
N ASN A 159 -7.17 5.86 -18.09
CA ASN A 159 -6.38 6.88 -18.78
C ASN A 159 -5.93 8.03 -17.86
N LEU A 160 -5.57 7.70 -16.60
CA LEU A 160 -5.07 8.65 -15.64
C LEU A 160 -3.55 8.81 -15.81
N PRO A 161 -3.05 10.01 -16.17
CA PRO A 161 -1.62 10.24 -16.32
C PRO A 161 -0.89 10.06 -15.00
N ARG A 162 0.30 9.48 -15.06
CA ARG A 162 1.20 9.32 -13.92
C ARG A 162 2.40 10.24 -14.10
N VAL A 163 2.84 10.86 -13.02
CA VAL A 163 4.07 11.65 -12.99
C VAL A 163 5.18 10.85 -12.32
N ASP A 164 6.39 10.92 -12.86
CA ASP A 164 7.59 10.25 -12.33
C ASP A 164 8.31 11.22 -11.38
N LEU A 165 8.18 10.98 -10.08
CA LEU A 165 8.72 11.85 -9.04
C LEU A 165 10.24 11.79 -9.03
N LEU A 166 10.82 10.59 -9.13
CA LEU A 166 12.27 10.39 -9.19
C LEU A 166 12.87 11.05 -10.44
N GLY A 167 12.17 10.95 -11.57
CA GLY A 167 12.56 11.61 -12.81
C GLY A 167 12.47 13.15 -12.78
N ALA A 168 11.78 13.71 -11.79
CA ALA A 168 11.59 15.15 -11.61
C ALA A 168 12.51 15.77 -10.53
N GLU A 169 13.34 14.98 -9.89
CA GLU A 169 14.28 15.46 -8.89
C GLU A 169 15.42 16.28 -9.52
N PRO A 170 16.01 17.24 -8.78
CA PRO A 170 17.23 17.90 -9.23
C PRO A 170 18.35 16.91 -9.53
N LEU A 171 19.18 17.21 -10.53
CA LEU A 171 20.32 16.35 -10.84
C LEU A 171 21.27 16.29 -9.63
N HIS A 172 21.67 15.08 -9.25
CA HIS A 172 22.53 14.79 -8.08
C HIS A 172 21.92 15.12 -6.72
N SER A 173 20.59 15.34 -6.63
CA SER A 173 19.96 15.47 -5.31
C SER A 173 19.98 14.15 -4.56
N THR A 174 20.01 14.24 -3.23
CA THR A 174 19.86 13.11 -2.32
C THR A 174 18.86 13.46 -1.22
N ASP A 175 18.47 12.45 -0.45
CA ASP A 175 17.82 12.68 0.83
C ASP A 175 18.79 13.46 1.76
N THR A 176 18.23 14.25 2.67
CA THR A 176 19.01 15.00 3.67
C THR A 176 18.81 14.40 5.06
N ASN A 177 19.79 13.66 5.55
CA ASN A 177 19.78 13.12 6.91
C ASN A 177 20.54 14.05 7.86
N TYR A 178 19.95 14.38 9.01
CA TYR A 178 20.54 15.28 10.00
C TYR A 178 20.30 14.76 11.42
N PHE A 179 21.34 14.20 12.02
CA PHE A 179 21.29 13.55 13.33
C PHE A 179 22.39 14.05 14.23
N PHE A 180 22.10 14.17 15.53
CA PHE A 180 23.07 14.61 16.54
C PHE A 180 23.77 15.93 16.18
N GLY A 181 23.03 16.85 15.53
CA GLY A 181 23.54 18.14 15.11
C GLY A 181 24.51 18.11 13.92
N ASN A 182 24.53 17.04 13.13
CA ASN A 182 25.42 16.90 11.97
C ASN A 182 24.69 16.29 10.76
N TYR A 183 25.11 16.68 9.56
CA TYR A 183 24.66 16.02 8.32
C TYR A 183 25.25 14.61 8.23
N TYR A 184 24.39 13.64 7.91
CA TYR A 184 24.73 12.24 7.72
C TYR A 184 24.56 11.88 6.23
N THR A 185 25.66 11.85 5.51
CA THR A 185 25.64 11.69 4.04
C THR A 185 25.27 10.28 3.62
N ASP A 186 24.70 10.11 2.42
CA ASP A 186 24.41 8.80 1.83
C ASP A 186 25.64 7.88 1.76
N ALA A 187 26.83 8.46 1.55
CA ALA A 187 28.08 7.70 1.56
C ALA A 187 28.39 7.11 2.94
N GLN A 188 28.12 7.87 4.02
CA GLN A 188 28.26 7.37 5.39
C GLN A 188 27.16 6.35 5.71
N ALA A 189 25.91 6.63 5.34
CA ALA A 189 24.79 5.70 5.50
C ALA A 189 25.07 4.35 4.82
N GLN A 190 25.53 4.36 3.58
CA GLN A 190 25.94 3.16 2.86
C GLN A 190 27.09 2.42 3.57
N ALA A 191 28.10 3.15 4.07
CA ALA A 191 29.23 2.53 4.76
C ALA A 191 28.79 1.83 6.05
N ASP A 192 27.96 2.51 6.86
CA ASP A 192 27.45 1.99 8.13
C ASP A 192 26.42 0.88 7.92
N PHE A 193 25.70 0.87 6.79
CA PHE A 193 24.74 -0.17 6.47
C PHE A 193 25.40 -1.51 6.11
N ASN A 194 26.63 -1.51 5.58
CA ASN A 194 27.32 -2.74 5.17
C ASN A 194 27.36 -3.85 6.26
N PRO A 195 27.75 -3.58 7.52
CA PRO A 195 27.65 -4.57 8.59
C PRO A 195 26.21 -4.91 8.97
N VAL A 196 25.27 -3.95 8.90
CA VAL A 196 23.84 -4.16 9.19
C VAL A 196 23.21 -5.12 8.18
N TRP A 197 23.56 -4.98 6.89
CA TRP A 197 23.06 -5.84 5.82
C TRP A 197 23.36 -7.32 6.06
N ASN A 198 24.50 -7.66 6.65
CA ASN A 198 24.82 -9.05 7.00
C ASN A 198 23.84 -9.61 8.04
N ASN A 199 23.42 -8.79 9.00
CA ASN A 199 22.43 -9.16 10.02
C ASN A 199 21.04 -9.28 9.40
N VAL A 200 20.61 -8.32 8.58
CA VAL A 200 19.35 -8.40 7.82
C VAL A 200 19.29 -9.69 7.01
N LYS A 201 20.34 -9.98 6.22
CA LYS A 201 20.42 -11.17 5.39
C LYS A 201 20.37 -12.46 6.22
N LYS A 202 21.04 -12.50 7.37
CA LYS A 202 21.00 -13.66 8.27
C LYS A 202 19.57 -13.86 8.80
N ASP A 203 18.96 -12.80 9.30
CA ASP A 203 17.66 -12.85 9.97
C ASP A 203 16.54 -13.16 8.96
N VAL A 204 16.52 -12.55 7.77
CA VAL A 204 15.51 -12.86 6.73
C VAL A 204 15.60 -14.31 6.23
N ASN A 205 16.82 -14.84 6.04
CA ASN A 205 17.01 -16.22 5.61
C ASN A 205 16.61 -17.22 6.70
N ALA A 206 16.88 -16.91 7.96
CA ALA A 206 16.51 -17.75 9.08
C ALA A 206 15.00 -17.73 9.33
N ALA A 207 14.37 -16.56 9.25
CA ALA A 207 12.93 -16.40 9.41
C ALA A 207 12.14 -17.12 8.30
N GLY A 208 12.64 -17.04 7.06
CA GLY A 208 11.85 -17.33 5.87
C GLY A 208 10.81 -16.23 5.62
N TYR A 209 10.09 -16.32 4.50
CA TYR A 209 8.99 -15.41 4.19
C TYR A 209 7.83 -16.15 3.50
N PRO A 210 6.57 -15.79 3.82
CA PRO A 210 6.16 -14.94 4.94
C PRO A 210 6.16 -15.71 6.28
N THR A 211 6.43 -15.02 7.39
CA THR A 211 6.01 -15.52 8.72
C THR A 211 4.51 -15.32 8.83
N LEU A 212 3.75 -16.38 9.09
CA LEU A 212 2.30 -16.37 9.21
C LEU A 212 1.86 -17.00 10.52
N TYR A 213 0.60 -16.80 10.93
CA TYR A 213 0.05 -17.47 12.10
C TYR A 213 0.05 -19.01 11.99
N SER A 214 -0.01 -19.51 10.75
CA SER A 214 -0.13 -20.93 10.42
C SER A 214 1.19 -21.56 9.96
N SER A 215 2.21 -20.76 9.66
CA SER A 215 3.48 -21.24 9.14
C SER A 215 4.58 -20.25 9.48
N PHE A 216 5.50 -20.66 10.35
CA PHE A 216 6.65 -19.87 10.74
C PHE A 216 7.81 -20.77 11.19
N THR A 217 9.02 -20.24 11.11
CA THR A 217 10.21 -20.88 11.67
C THR A 217 10.43 -20.42 13.12
N PRO A 218 11.23 -21.13 13.94
CA PRO A 218 11.61 -20.64 15.26
C PRO A 218 12.22 -19.24 15.22
N ALA A 219 13.11 -18.97 14.25
CA ALA A 219 13.69 -17.64 14.07
C ALA A 219 12.65 -16.58 13.68
N GLY A 220 11.67 -16.91 12.84
CA GLY A 220 10.55 -16.03 12.52
C GLY A 220 9.73 -15.69 13.77
N SER A 221 9.46 -16.66 14.64
CA SER A 221 8.79 -16.42 15.93
C SER A 221 9.63 -15.56 16.87
N ASP A 222 10.93 -15.81 16.97
CA ASP A 222 11.83 -15.03 17.84
C ASP A 222 11.91 -13.57 17.40
N LEU A 223 12.03 -13.33 16.08
CA LEU A 223 12.00 -11.99 15.50
C LEU A 223 10.62 -11.33 15.65
N ASP A 224 9.54 -12.10 15.55
CA ASP A 224 8.20 -11.57 15.79
C ASP A 224 8.02 -11.07 17.23
N HIS A 225 8.66 -11.75 18.19
CA HIS A 225 8.65 -11.38 19.61
C HIS A 225 9.79 -10.42 20.00
N MET A 226 10.55 -9.92 19.03
CA MET A 226 11.55 -8.86 19.19
C MET A 226 11.00 -7.56 18.61
N SER A 227 11.17 -6.44 19.31
CA SER A 227 10.76 -5.15 18.77
C SER A 227 11.77 -4.64 17.72
N ILE A 228 11.35 -3.75 16.81
CA ILE A 228 12.30 -3.05 15.92
C ILE A 228 13.39 -2.35 16.74
N TYR A 229 13.01 -1.74 17.87
CA TYR A 229 13.95 -1.05 18.76
C TYR A 229 15.04 -2.01 19.27
N ASP A 230 14.66 -3.17 19.79
CA ASP A 230 15.60 -4.17 20.31
C ASP A 230 16.44 -4.80 19.19
N TRP A 231 15.87 -4.89 17.98
CA TRP A 231 16.63 -5.32 16.81
C TRP A 231 17.72 -4.31 16.46
N ILE A 232 17.42 -3.00 16.45
CA ILE A 232 18.41 -1.94 16.22
C ILE A 232 19.52 -2.00 17.27
N GLU A 233 19.16 -2.07 18.56
CA GLU A 233 20.12 -2.17 19.66
C GLU A 233 21.06 -3.39 19.53
N SER A 234 20.55 -4.50 19.01
CA SER A 234 21.30 -5.76 18.96
C SER A 234 21.99 -6.05 17.62
N ARG A 235 21.62 -5.37 16.53
CA ARG A 235 22.11 -5.65 15.16
C ARG A 235 22.77 -4.47 14.47
N VAL A 236 22.58 -3.25 14.96
CA VAL A 236 23.20 -2.05 14.39
C VAL A 236 24.39 -1.65 15.25
N PRO A 237 25.62 -1.53 14.71
CA PRO A 237 26.76 -1.04 15.47
C PRO A 237 26.48 0.31 16.15
N GLY A 238 26.52 0.34 17.48
CA GLY A 238 26.20 1.53 18.27
C GLY A 238 24.71 1.76 18.56
N GLY A 239 23.81 0.91 18.06
CA GLY A 239 22.36 1.01 18.31
C GLY A 239 21.82 2.41 18.02
N HIS A 240 20.89 2.89 18.84
CA HIS A 240 20.32 4.24 18.74
C HIS A 240 21.30 5.37 19.08
N THR A 241 22.54 5.07 19.50
CA THR A 241 23.59 6.10 19.66
C THR A 241 24.36 6.36 18.36
N SER A 242 24.07 5.61 17.30
CA SER A 242 24.65 5.78 15.96
C SER A 242 23.68 6.49 15.00
N PRO A 243 24.18 7.24 14.00
CA PRO A 243 23.33 7.84 12.97
C PRO A 243 22.51 6.81 12.19
N MET A 244 23.09 5.64 11.87
CA MET A 244 22.37 4.54 11.21
C MET A 244 21.21 4.03 12.06
N GLY A 245 21.42 3.84 13.37
CA GLY A 245 20.36 3.40 14.28
C GLY A 245 19.24 4.43 14.41
N GLN A 246 19.56 5.73 14.51
CA GLN A 246 18.56 6.79 14.51
C GLN A 246 17.81 6.90 13.19
N LEU A 247 18.50 6.79 12.05
CA LEU A 247 17.88 6.81 10.73
C LEU A 247 16.86 5.68 10.58
N LEU A 248 17.24 4.45 10.95
CA LEU A 248 16.31 3.32 10.95
C LEU A 248 15.15 3.53 11.93
N ASP A 249 15.40 4.00 13.15
CA ASP A 249 14.33 4.22 14.13
C ASP A 249 13.29 5.23 13.62
N VAL A 250 13.74 6.38 13.10
CA VAL A 250 12.87 7.42 12.54
C VAL A 250 12.10 6.90 11.34
N ALA A 251 12.78 6.26 10.38
CA ALA A 251 12.16 5.79 9.15
C ALA A 251 11.10 4.70 9.40
N TYR A 252 11.38 3.76 10.30
CA TYR A 252 10.42 2.70 10.63
C TYR A 252 9.29 3.17 11.56
N ASN A 253 9.50 4.26 12.30
CA ASN A 253 8.44 4.89 13.06
C ASN A 253 7.43 5.60 12.14
N ILE A 254 7.90 6.33 11.11
CA ILE A 254 7.02 7.02 10.17
C ILE A 254 6.36 6.06 9.16
N GLU A 255 7.06 5.02 8.70
CA GLU A 255 6.54 4.03 7.75
C GLU A 255 5.29 3.33 8.29
N TYR A 256 5.38 2.79 9.51
CA TYR A 256 4.27 2.08 10.16
C TYR A 256 3.44 2.94 11.11
N GLY A 257 3.86 4.19 11.34
CA GLY A 257 3.16 5.15 12.17
C GLY A 257 3.14 4.82 13.65
N ASN A 258 4.11 4.08 14.19
CA ASN A 258 4.19 3.86 15.63
C ASN A 258 5.63 3.75 16.14
N VAL A 259 5.82 3.90 17.45
CA VAL A 259 7.14 3.73 18.06
C VAL A 259 7.67 2.32 17.84
N THR A 260 8.96 2.20 17.52
CA THR A 260 9.64 0.94 17.17
C THR A 260 9.64 -0.10 18.28
N THR A 261 9.46 0.31 19.55
CA THR A 261 9.27 -0.57 20.71
C THR A 261 7.97 -1.37 20.70
N GLN A 262 7.01 -1.00 19.85
CA GLN A 262 5.70 -1.68 19.72
C GLN A 262 5.59 -2.51 18.44
N GLN A 263 6.54 -2.38 17.53
CA GLN A 263 6.51 -3.00 16.22
C GLN A 263 7.34 -4.28 16.21
N SER A 264 6.84 -5.33 15.55
CA SER A 264 7.60 -6.56 15.33
C SER A 264 8.85 -6.28 14.49
N SER A 265 10.00 -6.83 14.86
CA SER A 265 11.26 -6.62 14.10
C SER A 265 11.19 -7.15 12.67
N LEU A 266 10.28 -8.10 12.40
CA LEU A 266 10.00 -8.61 11.05
C LEU A 266 9.58 -7.51 10.07
N ASN A 267 8.91 -6.46 10.54
CA ASN A 267 8.57 -5.30 9.71
C ASN A 267 9.83 -4.67 9.07
N LEU A 268 10.88 -4.48 9.87
CA LEU A 268 12.16 -3.95 9.41
C LEU A 268 12.94 -4.98 8.59
N VAL A 269 13.05 -6.20 9.11
CA VAL A 269 13.86 -7.27 8.48
C VAL A 269 13.34 -7.61 7.08
N TYR A 270 12.03 -7.70 6.89
CA TYR A 270 11.46 -7.99 5.57
C TYR A 270 11.58 -6.82 4.62
N LEU A 271 11.31 -5.60 5.07
CA LEU A 271 11.40 -4.44 4.20
C LEU A 271 12.85 -4.24 3.70
N LEU A 272 13.85 -4.27 4.58
CA LEU A 272 15.26 -4.19 4.15
C LEU A 272 15.71 -5.43 3.36
N GLY A 273 15.26 -6.62 3.78
CA GLY A 273 15.72 -7.90 3.24
C GLY A 273 15.33 -8.15 1.78
N PHE A 274 14.22 -7.57 1.32
CA PHE A 274 13.73 -7.69 -0.06
C PHE A 274 14.06 -6.48 -0.93
N SER A 275 15.28 -5.93 -0.80
CA SER A 275 15.76 -4.82 -1.62
C SER A 275 15.95 -5.19 -3.10
N SER A 276 15.64 -4.23 -3.98
CA SER A 276 15.88 -4.32 -5.44
C SER A 276 17.38 -4.27 -5.80
N ASN A 277 18.22 -3.78 -4.90
CA ASN A 277 19.67 -3.68 -5.07
C ASN A 277 20.42 -4.19 -3.81
N PRO A 278 20.43 -5.52 -3.57
CA PRO A 278 20.91 -6.10 -2.32
C PRO A 278 22.33 -5.66 -1.94
N GLY A 279 22.49 -5.17 -0.71
CA GLY A 279 23.76 -4.66 -0.17
C GLY A 279 24.00 -3.17 -0.42
N ASN A 280 23.21 -2.53 -1.26
CA ASN A 280 23.12 -1.06 -1.30
C ASN A 280 22.02 -0.61 -0.35
N PHE A 281 22.26 0.48 0.38
CA PHE A 281 21.32 1.00 1.34
C PHE A 281 20.13 1.61 0.62
N GLN A 282 18.96 1.02 0.86
CA GLN A 282 17.66 1.53 0.45
C GLN A 282 16.77 1.42 1.68
N ILE A 283 16.41 2.56 2.27
CA ILE A 283 15.80 2.61 3.60
C ILE A 283 14.47 1.83 3.69
N PHE A 284 13.73 1.74 2.58
CA PHE A 284 12.49 0.96 2.43
C PHE A 284 12.61 -0.20 1.43
N GLY A 285 13.82 -0.71 1.20
CA GLY A 285 14.06 -1.91 0.41
C GLY A 285 13.69 -1.79 -1.07
N ALA A 286 12.62 -2.48 -1.50
CA ALA A 286 12.15 -2.48 -2.88
C ALA A 286 11.17 -1.34 -3.21
N SER A 287 10.66 -0.63 -2.20
CA SER A 287 9.82 0.54 -2.42
C SER A 287 10.64 1.64 -3.09
N ASP A 288 10.14 2.15 -4.21
CA ASP A 288 10.76 3.23 -4.98
C ASP A 288 9.92 4.51 -5.02
N GLU A 289 8.69 4.47 -4.46
CA GLU A 289 7.80 5.61 -4.25
C GLU A 289 7.66 6.52 -5.48
N ARG A 290 7.73 5.91 -6.66
CA ARG A 290 8.14 6.61 -7.88
C ARG A 290 7.05 7.50 -8.48
N TYR A 291 5.78 7.16 -8.30
CA TYR A 291 4.70 7.78 -9.04
C TYR A 291 3.64 8.44 -8.17
N HIS A 292 3.06 9.52 -8.71
CA HIS A 292 1.72 10.01 -8.38
C HIS A 292 0.81 9.92 -9.61
N ILE A 293 -0.50 9.99 -9.38
CA ILE A 293 -1.47 10.34 -10.42
C ILE A 293 -1.49 11.87 -10.56
N ALA A 294 -1.35 12.36 -11.80
CA ALA A 294 -1.35 13.80 -12.07
C ALA A 294 -2.68 14.44 -11.63
N GLY A 295 -2.60 15.50 -10.81
CA GLY A 295 -3.77 16.19 -10.25
C GLY A 295 -4.45 15.45 -9.10
N GLY A 296 -3.76 14.48 -8.48
CA GLY A 296 -4.19 13.82 -7.24
C GLY A 296 -4.59 12.36 -7.42
N ASN A 297 -4.19 11.53 -6.47
CA ASN A 297 -4.50 10.10 -6.43
C ASN A 297 -6.00 9.83 -6.24
N GLU A 298 -6.75 10.76 -5.64
CA GLU A 298 -8.21 10.65 -5.47
C GLU A 298 -8.96 10.49 -6.82
N ARG A 299 -8.35 10.94 -7.92
CA ARG A 299 -8.92 10.78 -9.27
C ARG A 299 -9.17 9.32 -9.63
N LEU A 300 -8.37 8.38 -9.12
CA LEU A 300 -8.56 6.96 -9.40
C LEU A 300 -9.85 6.38 -8.79
N PRO A 301 -10.07 6.46 -7.47
CA PRO A 301 -11.33 5.99 -6.89
C PRO A 301 -12.54 6.75 -7.45
N GLN A 302 -12.43 8.04 -7.79
CA GLN A 302 -13.49 8.79 -8.47
C GLN A 302 -13.80 8.22 -9.86
N ALA A 303 -12.77 7.93 -10.68
CA ALA A 303 -12.93 7.35 -12.00
C ALA A 303 -13.57 5.95 -11.94
N ILE A 304 -13.18 5.13 -10.97
CA ILE A 304 -13.82 3.83 -10.73
C ILE A 304 -15.30 4.01 -10.38
N ALA A 305 -15.61 4.86 -9.40
CA ALA A 305 -16.98 5.11 -8.98
C ALA A 305 -17.87 5.60 -10.12
N ALA A 306 -17.35 6.47 -11.00
CA ALA A 306 -18.06 6.97 -12.17
C ALA A 306 -18.33 5.90 -13.25
N ALA A 307 -17.51 4.86 -13.31
CA ALA A 307 -17.66 3.75 -14.25
C ALA A 307 -18.59 2.63 -13.74
N LEU A 308 -18.94 2.63 -12.45
CA LEU A 308 -19.92 1.71 -11.89
C LEU A 308 -21.33 2.06 -12.36
N ALA A 309 -22.21 1.06 -12.42
CA ALA A 309 -23.61 1.25 -12.76
C ALA A 309 -24.26 2.30 -11.82
N PRO A 310 -25.12 3.20 -12.33
CA PRO A 310 -25.77 4.21 -11.51
C PRO A 310 -26.47 3.59 -10.28
N GLY A 311 -26.28 4.20 -9.11
CA GLY A 311 -26.87 3.71 -7.85
C GLY A 311 -26.07 2.60 -7.15
N THR A 312 -24.97 2.12 -7.73
CA THR A 312 -24.07 1.15 -7.07
C THR A 312 -23.50 1.71 -5.77
N VAL A 313 -23.15 2.99 -5.72
CA VAL A 313 -22.56 3.64 -4.54
C VAL A 313 -23.62 4.43 -3.76
N GLN A 314 -23.79 4.09 -2.48
CA GLN A 314 -24.65 4.80 -1.52
C GLN A 314 -23.77 5.51 -0.48
N LEU A 315 -23.55 6.81 -0.69
CA LEU A 315 -22.82 7.68 0.23
C LEU A 315 -23.63 7.98 1.50
N ASN A 316 -22.98 8.54 2.52
CA ASN A 316 -23.56 8.91 3.81
C ASN A 316 -24.33 7.76 4.48
N THR A 317 -23.93 6.52 4.25
CA THR A 317 -24.62 5.31 4.70
C THR A 317 -23.63 4.41 5.43
N ALA A 318 -23.56 4.59 6.75
CA ALA A 318 -22.61 3.90 7.60
C ALA A 318 -23.13 2.55 8.09
N LEU A 319 -22.29 1.51 8.06
CA LEU A 319 -22.57 0.26 8.77
C LEU A 319 -22.50 0.51 10.29
N THR A 320 -23.51 0.06 11.02
CA THR A 320 -23.55 0.13 12.49
C THR A 320 -23.77 -1.23 13.15
N GLY A 321 -23.92 -2.30 12.37
CA GLY A 321 -24.05 -3.67 12.89
C GLY A 321 -24.22 -4.69 11.77
N ILE A 322 -23.84 -5.93 12.05
CA ILE A 322 -23.97 -7.07 11.14
C ILE A 322 -24.36 -8.30 11.95
N VAL A 323 -25.34 -9.05 11.46
CA VAL A 323 -25.79 -10.31 12.05
C VAL A 323 -25.84 -11.38 10.96
N ARG A 324 -25.28 -12.55 11.23
CA ARG A 324 -25.43 -13.73 10.39
C ARG A 324 -26.74 -14.44 10.74
N ASN A 325 -27.60 -14.62 9.77
CA ASN A 325 -28.89 -15.29 9.93
C ASN A 325 -28.74 -16.82 9.88
N ALA A 326 -29.78 -17.54 10.29
CA ALA A 326 -29.79 -19.01 10.31
C ALA A 326 -29.64 -19.63 8.90
N ASP A 327 -30.15 -18.94 7.86
CA ASP A 327 -30.03 -19.32 6.45
C ASP A 327 -28.68 -18.93 5.81
N ALA A 328 -27.71 -18.51 6.62
CA ALA A 328 -26.40 -18.02 6.23
C ALA A 328 -26.37 -16.70 5.44
N THR A 329 -27.50 -16.01 5.27
CA THR A 329 -27.53 -14.60 4.82
C THR A 329 -27.07 -13.68 5.96
N TYR A 330 -26.85 -12.40 5.64
CA TYR A 330 -26.49 -11.36 6.60
C TYR A 330 -27.55 -10.27 6.66
N THR A 331 -27.86 -9.82 7.87
CA THR A 331 -28.63 -8.60 8.11
C THR A 331 -27.67 -7.48 8.52
N LEU A 332 -27.61 -6.43 7.70
CA LEU A 332 -26.80 -5.23 7.95
C LEU A 332 -27.67 -4.15 8.57
N SER A 333 -27.21 -3.53 9.64
CA SER A 333 -27.77 -2.29 10.19
C SER A 333 -27.01 -1.10 9.60
N LEU A 334 -27.72 -0.22 8.91
CA LEU A 334 -27.17 0.91 8.17
C LEU A 334 -27.76 2.22 8.70
N LYS A 335 -26.93 3.24 8.86
CA LYS A 335 -27.33 4.57 9.32
C LYS A 335 -27.09 5.62 8.23
N THR A 336 -28.14 6.34 7.86
CA THR A 336 -28.10 7.49 6.95
C THR A 336 -28.67 8.70 7.65
N GLY A 337 -27.82 9.69 7.98
CA GLY A 337 -28.19 10.79 8.87
C GLY A 337 -28.67 10.27 10.23
N ASN A 338 -29.93 10.58 10.59
CA ASN A 338 -30.55 10.11 11.83
C ASN A 338 -31.40 8.85 11.66
N VAL A 339 -31.47 8.29 10.46
CA VAL A 339 -32.31 7.12 10.14
C VAL A 339 -31.45 5.86 10.16
N THR A 340 -31.86 4.88 10.96
CA THR A 340 -31.31 3.52 10.92
C THR A 340 -32.25 2.62 10.14
N SER A 341 -31.72 1.83 9.22
CA SER A 341 -32.47 0.84 8.45
C SER A 341 -31.69 -0.48 8.40
N THR A 342 -32.38 -1.57 8.07
CA THR A 342 -31.74 -2.88 7.87
C THR A 342 -31.77 -3.31 6.41
N ARG A 343 -30.77 -4.11 6.00
CA ARG A 343 -30.70 -4.74 4.68
C ARG A 343 -30.27 -6.18 4.83
N SER A 344 -31.10 -7.11 4.37
CA SER A 344 -30.69 -8.51 4.23
C SER A 344 -29.95 -8.69 2.92
N VAL A 345 -28.80 -9.36 2.98
CA VAL A 345 -27.91 -9.60 1.84
C VAL A 345 -27.36 -11.01 1.91
N ASP A 346 -27.05 -11.59 0.77
CA ASP A 346 -26.60 -12.97 0.67
C ASP A 346 -25.08 -13.06 0.88
N ARG A 347 -24.33 -12.02 0.50
CA ARG A 347 -22.88 -11.91 0.70
C ARG A 347 -22.47 -10.49 1.12
N VAL A 348 -21.36 -10.41 1.84
CA VAL A 348 -20.75 -9.16 2.29
C VAL A 348 -19.28 -9.15 1.92
N ILE A 349 -18.77 -8.04 1.38
CA ILE A 349 -17.34 -7.72 1.37
C ILE A 349 -17.12 -6.59 2.38
N MET A 350 -16.44 -6.90 3.47
CA MET A 350 -16.04 -5.93 4.48
C MET A 350 -14.74 -5.26 4.02
N ALA A 351 -14.81 -4.03 3.52
CA ALA A 351 -13.68 -3.27 2.98
C ALA A 351 -13.37 -1.99 3.79
N ILE A 352 -13.79 -1.95 5.06
CA ILE A 352 -13.44 -0.91 6.03
C ILE A 352 -12.27 -1.36 6.93
N PRO A 353 -11.47 -0.43 7.47
CA PRO A 353 -10.40 -0.76 8.41
C PRO A 353 -10.89 -1.49 9.66
N PHE A 354 -10.06 -2.39 10.21
CA PHE A 354 -10.32 -3.04 11.49
C PHE A 354 -10.32 -2.07 12.68
N SER A 355 -9.62 -0.94 12.58
CA SER A 355 -9.71 0.18 13.54
C SER A 355 -11.14 0.74 13.65
N VAL A 356 -11.89 0.75 12.54
CA VAL A 356 -13.29 1.18 12.50
C VAL A 356 -14.22 0.03 12.87
N LEU A 357 -14.02 -1.16 12.29
CA LEU A 357 -14.89 -2.31 12.53
C LEU A 357 -14.96 -2.72 14.00
N ARG A 358 -13.84 -2.62 14.75
CA ARG A 358 -13.82 -2.88 16.21
C ARG A 358 -14.63 -1.86 17.02
N THR A 359 -14.98 -0.71 16.46
CA THR A 359 -15.90 0.25 17.11
C THR A 359 -17.37 -0.07 16.85
N ILE A 360 -17.66 -0.87 15.81
CA ILE A 360 -19.00 -1.35 15.46
C ILE A 360 -19.30 -2.63 16.24
N LEU A 361 -18.34 -3.57 16.26
CA LEU A 361 -18.42 -4.85 16.99
C LEU A 361 -17.78 -4.69 18.38
N ARG A 362 -18.57 -4.23 19.35
CA ARG A 362 -18.05 -3.80 20.69
C ARG A 362 -18.04 -4.89 21.77
N SER A 363 -18.50 -6.09 21.47
CA SER A 363 -18.62 -7.17 22.45
C SER A 363 -18.46 -8.54 21.79
N ASP A 364 -18.07 -9.55 22.57
CA ASP A 364 -18.02 -10.95 22.14
C ASP A 364 -19.36 -11.41 21.54
N SER A 365 -20.48 -10.94 22.12
CA SER A 365 -21.82 -11.21 21.59
C SER A 365 -22.05 -10.60 20.21
N ALA A 366 -21.45 -9.45 19.88
CA ALA A 366 -21.56 -8.85 18.55
C ALA A 366 -20.74 -9.63 17.51
N TYR A 367 -19.53 -10.08 17.87
CA TYR A 367 -18.73 -10.95 17.01
C TYR A 367 -19.40 -12.31 16.78
N ALA A 368 -19.94 -12.92 17.84
CA ALA A 368 -20.71 -14.15 17.73
C ALA A 368 -21.96 -13.98 16.86
N ALA A 369 -22.70 -12.88 17.02
CA ALA A 369 -23.86 -12.57 16.18
C ALA A 369 -23.48 -12.35 14.71
N ALA A 370 -22.31 -11.78 14.43
CA ALA A 370 -21.76 -11.65 13.08
C ALA A 370 -21.26 -13.00 12.50
N GLY A 371 -21.16 -14.05 13.33
CA GLY A 371 -20.59 -15.34 12.94
C GLY A 371 -19.08 -15.30 12.74
N PHE A 372 -18.37 -14.42 13.46
CA PHE A 372 -16.92 -14.32 13.38
C PHE A 372 -16.26 -15.20 14.44
N ASP A 373 -15.26 -15.97 14.03
CA ASP A 373 -14.48 -16.81 14.93
C ASP A 373 -13.54 -15.99 15.84
N SER A 374 -12.96 -16.67 16.84
CA SER A 374 -12.11 -16.02 17.84
C SER A 374 -10.81 -15.43 17.27
N ARG A 375 -10.23 -16.03 16.22
CA ARG A 375 -9.01 -15.52 15.59
C ARG A 375 -9.33 -14.28 14.76
N LYS A 376 -10.47 -14.25 14.07
CA LYS A 376 -10.97 -13.06 13.38
C LYS A 376 -11.26 -11.94 14.37
N GLN A 377 -11.94 -12.24 15.48
CA GLN A 377 -12.17 -11.27 16.55
C GLN A 377 -10.84 -10.72 17.09
N THR A 378 -9.85 -11.59 17.33
CA THR A 378 -8.51 -11.18 17.79
C THR A 378 -7.84 -10.23 16.78
N ALA A 379 -7.82 -10.59 15.49
CA ALA A 379 -7.25 -9.75 14.44
C ALA A 379 -7.97 -8.38 14.37
N ILE A 380 -9.31 -8.38 14.37
CA ILE A 380 -10.10 -7.15 14.32
C ILE A 380 -9.82 -6.27 15.53
N THR A 381 -9.72 -6.82 16.73
CA THR A 381 -9.57 -6.05 17.98
C THR A 381 -8.14 -5.60 18.24
N GLN A 382 -7.13 -6.33 17.77
CA GLN A 382 -5.73 -6.13 18.19
C GLN A 382 -4.79 -5.59 17.11
N LEU A 383 -5.09 -5.76 15.82
CA LEU A 383 -4.23 -5.30 14.72
C LEU A 383 -3.81 -3.84 14.92
N GLY A 384 -2.51 -3.58 14.74
CA GLY A 384 -1.93 -2.25 14.84
C GLY A 384 -2.40 -1.34 13.71
N TYR A 385 -2.63 -0.08 14.07
CA TYR A 385 -2.85 1.00 13.12
C TYR A 385 -1.93 2.16 13.50
N GLY A 386 -1.21 2.66 12.50
CA GLY A 386 -0.34 3.80 12.60
C GLY A 386 -1.10 5.04 13.04
N LYS A 387 -0.39 5.91 13.73
CA LYS A 387 -0.84 7.21 14.23
C LYS A 387 0.00 8.26 13.55
N ASN A 388 -0.14 8.38 12.24
CA ASN A 388 0.57 9.40 11.48
C ASN A 388 -0.22 10.70 11.44
N ALA A 389 0.48 11.78 11.16
CA ALA A 389 -0.08 13.04 10.73
C ALA A 389 0.77 13.63 9.61
N LYS A 390 0.14 14.44 8.76
CA LYS A 390 0.79 15.21 7.71
C LYS A 390 0.54 16.69 7.96
N LEU A 391 1.58 17.42 8.34
CA LEU A 391 1.55 18.87 8.39
C LEU A 391 2.23 19.40 7.13
N HIS A 392 1.46 19.91 6.18
CA HIS A 392 1.99 20.45 4.93
C HIS A 392 2.25 21.95 5.06
N LEU A 393 3.40 22.43 4.58
CA LEU A 393 3.72 23.85 4.47
C LEU A 393 4.12 24.19 3.03
N GLN A 394 3.59 25.29 2.49
CA GLN A 394 4.02 25.79 1.18
C GLN A 394 5.08 26.89 1.33
N PHE A 395 6.09 26.81 0.47
CA PHE A 395 7.22 27.74 0.41
C PHE A 395 7.22 28.46 -0.94
N ASP A 396 7.73 29.69 -0.96
CA ASP A 396 7.86 30.52 -2.18
C ASP A 396 8.84 29.93 -3.19
N SER A 397 9.78 29.10 -2.72
CA SER A 397 10.71 28.34 -3.53
C SER A 397 10.95 26.94 -2.96
N ARG A 398 11.35 26.00 -3.81
CA ARG A 398 11.91 24.71 -3.39
C ARG A 398 13.34 24.89 -2.86
N TYR A 399 13.47 25.57 -1.73
CA TYR A 399 14.77 25.98 -1.17
C TYR A 399 15.72 24.80 -0.92
N TRP A 400 15.17 23.64 -0.58
CA TRP A 400 15.90 22.37 -0.41
C TRP A 400 16.64 21.92 -1.68
N ASN A 401 16.20 22.32 -2.87
CA ASN A 401 16.87 22.02 -4.15
C ASN A 401 18.10 22.90 -4.40
N THR A 402 18.34 23.92 -3.58
CA THR A 402 19.55 24.76 -3.69
C THR A 402 20.75 24.07 -3.07
N THR A 403 21.95 24.54 -3.41
CA THR A 403 23.19 24.02 -2.82
C THR A 403 23.42 24.64 -1.45
N GLY A 404 23.55 23.81 -0.42
CA GLY A 404 23.90 24.22 0.94
C GLY A 404 24.80 23.21 1.66
N PRO A 405 24.98 23.34 2.99
CA PRO A 405 25.67 22.33 3.80
C PRO A 405 25.07 20.92 3.70
N TRP A 406 23.79 20.83 3.32
CA TRP A 406 23.08 19.58 3.01
C TRP A 406 23.41 18.99 1.63
N GLY A 407 24.23 19.67 0.81
CA GLY A 407 24.41 19.32 -0.61
C GLY A 407 23.26 19.85 -1.45
N ILE A 408 22.68 19.01 -2.31
CA ILE A 408 21.46 19.31 -3.08
C ILE A 408 20.39 18.36 -2.55
N GLY A 409 19.33 18.88 -1.95
CA GLY A 409 18.22 18.07 -1.43
C GLY A 409 17.15 17.82 -2.49
N ASN A 410 16.38 16.75 -2.32
CA ASN A 410 15.14 16.45 -3.06
C ASN A 410 13.87 16.80 -2.23
N GLY A 411 14.05 17.34 -1.03
CA GLY A 411 12.99 17.64 -0.07
C GLY A 411 12.73 16.53 0.94
N SER A 412 13.25 15.32 0.68
CA SER A 412 13.21 14.22 1.63
C SER A 412 14.22 14.44 2.75
N THR A 413 13.78 14.37 4.00
CA THR A 413 14.68 14.49 5.16
C THR A 413 14.39 13.47 6.23
N TYR A 414 15.40 13.15 7.03
CA TYR A 414 15.26 12.42 8.29
C TYR A 414 16.04 13.12 9.38
N SER A 415 15.42 13.41 10.52
CA SER A 415 16.06 14.19 11.58
C SER A 415 15.60 13.86 13.00
N ASP A 416 16.39 14.28 13.98
CA ASP A 416 16.12 14.23 15.42
C ASP A 416 15.94 15.63 16.06
N THR A 417 15.75 16.67 15.23
CA THR A 417 15.63 18.08 15.65
C THR A 417 14.26 18.47 16.23
N GLY A 418 13.35 17.50 16.36
CA GLY A 418 12.01 17.67 16.92
C GLY A 418 10.87 17.31 15.96
N TYR A 419 11.20 17.03 14.70
CA TYR A 419 10.35 16.35 13.72
C TYR A 419 11.00 15.03 13.29
N GLN A 420 10.37 14.27 12.39
CA GLN A 420 10.87 12.96 11.96
C GLN A 420 11.28 12.92 10.49
N ASN A 421 10.35 13.18 9.58
CA ASN A 421 10.59 13.04 8.15
C ASN A 421 9.87 14.13 7.35
N THR A 422 10.46 14.50 6.21
CA THR A 422 9.77 15.29 5.19
C THR A 422 9.92 14.66 3.82
N TRP A 423 9.12 15.11 2.85
CA TRP A 423 9.41 15.06 1.42
C TRP A 423 8.73 16.21 0.69
N ASP A 424 9.17 16.50 -0.54
CA ASP A 424 8.51 17.44 -1.44
C ASP A 424 7.31 16.76 -2.12
N VAL A 425 6.09 17.12 -1.71
CA VAL A 425 4.83 16.58 -2.27
C VAL A 425 4.54 17.15 -3.67
N THR A 426 5.30 18.17 -4.09
CA THR A 426 5.17 18.86 -5.38
C THR A 426 6.26 18.49 -6.39
N ARG A 427 7.01 17.41 -6.15
CA ARG A 427 7.84 16.79 -7.19
C ARG A 427 7.01 16.56 -8.45
N ALA A 428 7.57 16.89 -9.60
CA ALA A 428 6.91 16.85 -10.91
C ALA A 428 5.69 17.78 -11.10
N GLN A 429 5.43 18.72 -10.19
CA GLN A 429 4.41 19.76 -10.36
C GLN A 429 5.04 21.10 -10.78
N ASP A 430 4.36 21.84 -11.64
CA ASP A 430 4.83 23.12 -12.18
C ASP A 430 4.95 24.22 -11.11
N GLY A 431 5.67 25.29 -11.46
CA GLY A 431 5.84 26.49 -10.64
C GLY A 431 7.08 26.44 -9.74
N ASN A 432 7.42 27.58 -9.13
CA ASN A 432 8.59 27.70 -8.25
C ASN A 432 8.30 27.30 -6.80
N THR A 433 7.05 27.46 -6.36
CA THR A 433 6.64 27.09 -5.00
C THR A 433 6.84 25.59 -4.78
N GLY A 434 7.12 25.21 -3.54
CA GLY A 434 7.19 23.82 -3.13
C GLY A 434 6.33 23.60 -1.91
N ILE A 435 5.87 22.37 -1.70
CA ILE A 435 5.22 21.99 -0.45
C ILE A 435 6.07 20.89 0.19
N LEU A 436 6.53 21.12 1.41
CA LEU A 436 7.07 20.05 2.25
C LEU A 436 5.95 19.55 3.16
N VAL A 437 5.87 18.24 3.29
CA VAL A 437 5.14 17.61 4.38
C VAL A 437 6.10 17.38 5.54
N ASP A 438 5.71 17.76 6.75
CA ASP A 438 6.21 17.16 7.99
C ASP A 438 5.38 15.91 8.27
N TYR A 439 5.99 14.76 8.01
CA TYR A 439 5.38 13.46 8.21
C TYR A 439 5.90 12.83 9.48
N THR A 440 4.97 12.66 10.41
CA THR A 440 5.27 12.18 11.76
C THR A 440 4.44 10.95 12.08
N GLY A 441 4.97 10.07 12.93
CA GLY A 441 4.40 8.79 13.30
C GLY A 441 4.41 8.57 14.81
N GLY A 442 3.55 7.67 15.27
CA GLY A 442 3.56 7.14 16.63
C GLY A 442 3.33 8.18 17.72
N GLY A 443 4.35 8.36 18.57
CA GLY A 443 4.28 9.26 19.71
C GLY A 443 4.29 10.74 19.32
N VAL A 444 4.89 11.08 18.17
CA VAL A 444 5.13 12.48 17.79
C VAL A 444 3.82 13.21 17.47
N PRO A 445 2.92 12.73 16.59
CA PRO A 445 1.64 13.41 16.33
C PRO A 445 0.80 13.62 17.59
N LEU A 446 0.77 12.62 18.47
CA LEU A 446 0.03 12.67 19.74
C LEU A 446 0.58 13.73 20.71
N ALA A 447 1.89 13.98 20.67
CA ALA A 447 2.54 14.98 21.49
C ALA A 447 2.43 16.38 20.88
N SER A 448 2.58 16.47 19.55
CA SER A 448 2.76 17.72 18.80
C SER A 448 1.44 18.39 18.40
N PHE A 449 0.42 17.63 18.01
CA PHE A 449 -0.80 18.20 17.42
C PHE A 449 -1.98 18.12 18.39
N LYS A 450 -2.23 19.23 19.11
CA LYS A 450 -3.32 19.37 20.08
C LYS A 450 -4.25 20.52 19.72
N GLY A 451 -5.53 20.23 19.54
CA GLY A 451 -6.55 21.24 19.22
C GLY A 451 -7.34 20.87 17.97
N ASP A 452 -8.03 21.86 17.41
CA ASP A 452 -8.80 21.70 16.18
C ASP A 452 -7.88 21.82 14.96
N ALA A 453 -7.66 20.72 14.25
CA ALA A 453 -6.84 20.68 13.04
C ALA A 453 -7.47 21.47 11.86
N THR A 454 -8.72 21.92 11.98
CA THR A 454 -9.37 22.77 10.98
C THR A 454 -9.23 24.27 11.27
N ASP A 455 -8.75 24.67 12.45
CA ASP A 455 -8.51 26.07 12.79
C ASP A 455 -7.16 26.53 12.20
N PRO A 456 -7.15 27.47 11.22
CA PRO A 456 -5.92 27.93 10.59
C PRO A 456 -4.93 28.55 11.57
N LYS A 457 -5.38 29.12 12.71
CA LYS A 457 -4.49 29.69 13.72
C LYS A 457 -3.75 28.60 14.49
N VAL A 458 -4.45 27.50 14.80
CA VAL A 458 -3.86 26.34 15.47
C VAL A 458 -2.82 25.71 14.55
N VAL A 459 -3.18 25.48 13.28
CA VAL A 459 -2.27 24.91 12.27
C VAL A 459 -1.05 25.81 12.02
N ALA A 460 -1.23 27.14 11.94
CA ALA A 460 -0.12 28.07 11.80
C ALA A 460 0.86 28.02 12.99
N GLY A 461 0.37 27.77 14.21
CA GLY A 461 1.22 27.56 15.38
C GLY A 461 2.09 26.31 15.26
N PHE A 462 1.52 25.20 14.76
CA PHE A 462 2.31 23.99 14.47
C PHE A 462 3.32 24.20 13.35
N ALA A 463 2.93 24.91 12.29
CA ALA A 463 3.83 25.28 11.21
C ALA A 463 5.03 26.08 11.72
N GLN A 464 4.82 27.08 12.59
CA GLN A 464 5.91 27.84 13.20
C GLN A 464 6.85 26.98 14.07
N ALA A 465 6.29 26.03 14.83
CA ALA A 465 7.11 25.10 15.61
C ALA A 465 7.96 24.20 14.69
N PHE A 466 7.35 23.63 13.65
CA PHE A 466 8.06 22.80 12.67
C PHE A 466 9.16 23.58 11.94
N LEU A 467 8.90 24.82 11.51
CA LEU A 467 9.93 25.67 10.88
C LEU A 467 11.15 25.87 11.80
N GLY A 468 10.93 26.07 13.10
CA GLY A 468 12.03 26.15 14.07
C GLY A 468 12.85 24.86 14.19
N GLN A 469 12.23 23.70 13.97
CA GLN A 469 12.89 22.40 13.97
C GLN A 469 13.58 22.09 12.62
N LEU A 470 13.05 22.62 11.52
CA LEU A 470 13.61 22.46 10.18
C LEU A 470 14.78 23.42 9.91
N GLU A 471 14.83 24.57 10.58
CA GLU A 471 15.86 25.60 10.40
C GLU A 471 17.31 25.09 10.58
N PRO A 472 17.64 24.20 11.54
CA PRO A 472 18.97 23.57 11.61
C PRO A 472 19.31 22.68 10.42
N VAL A 473 18.30 22.05 9.78
CA VAL A 473 18.46 21.13 8.65
C VAL A 473 18.57 21.90 7.32
N PHE A 474 17.79 22.97 7.18
CA PHE A 474 17.86 23.89 6.05
C PHE A 474 17.94 25.36 6.52
N PRO A 475 19.11 25.85 6.94
CA PRO A 475 19.26 27.24 7.38
C PRO A 475 18.73 28.26 6.37
N GLY A 476 17.83 29.13 6.81
CA GLY A 476 17.13 30.13 5.99
C GLY A 476 15.75 29.72 5.50
N ILE A 477 15.33 28.46 5.69
CA ILE A 477 14.06 27.94 5.16
C ILE A 477 12.83 28.62 5.76
N THR A 478 12.89 29.08 7.02
CA THR A 478 11.79 29.80 7.66
C THR A 478 11.38 31.05 6.88
N GLN A 479 12.34 31.74 6.26
CA GLN A 479 12.06 32.94 5.46
C GLN A 479 11.37 32.64 4.13
N GLN A 480 11.36 31.36 3.71
CA GLN A 480 10.76 30.91 2.47
C GLN A 480 9.29 30.50 2.65
N TRP A 481 8.80 30.36 3.89
CA TRP A 481 7.43 29.95 4.15
C TRP A 481 6.45 31.09 3.81
N ASN A 482 5.46 30.79 2.98
CA ASN A 482 4.50 31.79 2.50
C ASN A 482 3.23 31.92 3.37
N GLY A 483 3.23 31.29 4.54
CA GLY A 483 2.13 31.33 5.51
C GLY A 483 1.04 30.28 5.30
N ARG A 484 1.12 29.44 4.26
CA ARG A 484 0.14 28.38 4.03
C ARG A 484 0.54 27.09 4.71
N ALA A 485 -0.43 26.49 5.40
CA ALA A 485 -0.28 25.18 5.99
C ALA A 485 -1.63 24.44 6.10
N THR A 486 -1.58 23.12 6.03
CA THR A 486 -2.71 22.22 6.32
C THR A 486 -2.25 21.10 7.24
N LEU A 487 -3.16 20.55 8.05
CA LEU A 487 -2.86 19.45 8.95
C LEU A 487 -3.87 18.33 8.77
N ASP A 488 -3.37 17.14 8.43
CA ASP A 488 -4.15 15.92 8.35
C ASP A 488 -3.82 14.98 9.51
N VAL A 489 -4.85 14.60 10.26
CA VAL A 489 -4.73 13.66 11.39
C VAL A 489 -5.70 12.49 11.16
N PRO A 490 -5.34 11.48 10.36
CA PRO A 490 -6.21 10.33 10.08
C PRO A 490 -6.74 9.63 11.34
N LEU A 491 -5.97 9.66 12.44
CA LEU A 491 -6.38 9.08 13.72
C LEU A 491 -7.67 9.71 14.29
N SER A 492 -7.90 11.01 14.11
CA SER A 492 -9.10 11.68 14.60
C SER A 492 -10.30 11.56 13.65
N ASN A 493 -10.10 11.03 12.45
CA ASN A 493 -11.19 10.82 11.51
C ASN A 493 -12.01 9.58 11.93
N PRO A 494 -13.32 9.70 12.20
CA PRO A 494 -14.14 8.59 12.70
C PRO A 494 -14.31 7.44 11.71
N PHE A 495 -13.99 7.64 10.43
CA PHE A 495 -14.05 6.63 9.38
C PHE A 495 -12.69 6.02 9.03
N LEU A 496 -11.60 6.46 9.68
CA LEU A 496 -10.26 5.93 9.49
C LEU A 496 -9.69 5.37 10.80
N LEU A 497 -9.74 6.16 11.88
CA LEU A 497 -9.24 5.83 13.22
C LEU A 497 -7.81 5.28 13.23
N GLY A 498 -6.98 5.80 12.34
CA GLY A 498 -5.61 5.38 12.12
C GLY A 498 -5.13 5.72 10.71
N SER A 499 -3.83 5.52 10.50
CA SER A 499 -3.16 5.65 9.20
C SER A 499 -3.04 4.25 8.59
N TYR A 500 -1.85 3.72 8.39
CA TYR A 500 -1.64 2.40 7.78
C TYR A 500 -1.72 1.27 8.83
N SER A 501 -2.11 0.07 8.42
CA SER A 501 -2.06 -1.07 9.34
C SER A 501 -0.64 -1.61 9.45
N TYR A 502 -0.32 -2.21 10.60
CA TYR A 502 0.98 -2.84 10.83
C TYR A 502 0.86 -3.94 11.88
N TRP A 503 1.78 -4.91 11.85
CA TRP A 503 1.87 -5.95 12.89
C TRP A 503 2.74 -5.49 14.07
N LYS A 504 2.16 -5.57 15.27
CA LYS A 504 2.88 -5.37 16.54
C LYS A 504 3.73 -6.60 16.87
N VAL A 505 4.59 -6.45 17.87
CA VAL A 505 5.32 -7.57 18.48
C VAL A 505 4.37 -8.74 18.78
N GLY A 506 4.69 -9.92 18.25
CA GLY A 506 3.94 -11.18 18.39
C GLY A 506 2.75 -11.34 17.44
N GLN A 507 2.42 -10.36 16.60
CA GLN A 507 1.21 -10.42 15.78
C GLN A 507 1.37 -11.23 14.49
N TYR A 508 2.60 -11.41 13.98
CA TYR A 508 2.80 -12.27 12.81
C TYR A 508 2.37 -13.71 13.12
N THR A 509 2.89 -14.25 14.22
CA THR A 509 2.59 -15.61 14.68
C THR A 509 1.22 -15.75 15.34
N LEU A 510 0.59 -14.65 15.77
CA LEU A 510 -0.75 -14.67 16.34
C LEU A 510 -1.86 -14.75 15.27
N PHE A 511 -1.82 -13.91 14.23
CA PHE A 511 -2.90 -13.87 13.24
C PHE A 511 -2.52 -13.43 11.82
N SER A 512 -1.27 -13.06 11.52
CA SER A 512 -0.90 -12.59 10.17
C SER A 512 -1.23 -13.61 9.08
N GLY A 513 -1.96 -13.14 8.07
CA GLY A 513 -2.53 -13.92 6.98
C GLY A 513 -3.99 -14.34 7.21
N TYR A 514 -4.51 -14.22 8.44
CA TYR A 514 -5.91 -14.52 8.77
C TYR A 514 -6.84 -13.31 8.59
N GLU A 515 -6.29 -12.10 8.42
CA GLU A 515 -7.05 -10.86 8.22
C GLU A 515 -7.96 -10.97 6.98
N LYS A 516 -7.47 -11.57 5.90
CA LYS A 516 -8.22 -11.81 4.66
C LYS A 516 -9.23 -12.95 4.72
N ALA A 517 -9.15 -13.83 5.73
CA ALA A 517 -9.98 -15.02 5.82
C ALA A 517 -11.47 -14.68 5.88
N ARG A 518 -12.26 -15.23 4.96
CA ARG A 518 -13.73 -15.11 4.98
C ARG A 518 -14.34 -15.88 6.15
N GLN A 519 -15.57 -15.51 6.52
CA GLN A 519 -16.23 -15.98 7.74
C GLN A 519 -17.64 -16.56 7.45
N PRO A 520 -18.10 -17.54 8.26
CA PRO A 520 -17.40 -18.19 9.39
C PRO A 520 -16.36 -19.25 8.97
N ASP A 521 -16.39 -19.68 7.71
CA ASP A 521 -15.51 -20.73 7.17
C ASP A 521 -14.61 -20.14 6.09
N VAL A 522 -13.32 -20.49 6.10
CA VAL A 522 -12.32 -19.91 5.18
C VAL A 522 -12.55 -20.29 3.71
N THR A 523 -13.35 -21.33 3.44
CA THR A 523 -13.55 -21.92 2.11
C THR A 523 -14.98 -21.74 1.59
N THR A 524 -15.94 -21.40 2.44
CA THR A 524 -17.37 -21.29 2.06
C THR A 524 -18.08 -20.12 2.73
N GLY A 525 -17.37 -19.35 3.55
CA GLY A 525 -17.90 -18.16 4.21
C GLY A 525 -18.44 -17.14 3.21
N LYS A 526 -19.57 -16.51 3.56
CA LYS A 526 -20.24 -15.49 2.74
C LYS A 526 -19.93 -14.05 3.19
N CYS A 527 -19.12 -13.86 4.24
CA CYS A 527 -18.54 -12.56 4.62
C CYS A 527 -17.04 -12.54 4.32
N HIS A 528 -16.67 -11.83 3.27
CA HIS A 528 -15.31 -11.67 2.77
C HIS A 528 -14.68 -10.41 3.37
N PHE A 529 -13.35 -10.37 3.48
CA PHE A 529 -12.62 -9.23 4.04
C PHE A 529 -11.63 -8.68 3.03
N ALA A 530 -11.62 -7.36 2.82
CA ALA A 530 -10.72 -6.68 1.91
C ALA A 530 -10.15 -5.40 2.55
N GLY A 531 -9.22 -4.75 1.85
CA GLY A 531 -8.50 -3.58 2.35
C GLY A 531 -7.02 -3.89 2.54
N GLU A 532 -6.20 -2.85 2.64
CA GLU A 532 -4.73 -3.02 2.73
C GLU A 532 -4.28 -3.91 3.88
N HIS A 533 -5.01 -3.90 5.00
CA HIS A 533 -4.74 -4.75 6.16
C HIS A 533 -4.92 -6.26 5.91
N CYS A 534 -5.53 -6.63 4.78
CA CYS A 534 -5.65 -8.02 4.34
C CYS A 534 -4.48 -8.47 3.44
N SER A 535 -3.66 -7.53 2.96
CA SER A 535 -2.56 -7.81 2.07
C SER A 535 -1.36 -8.31 2.85
N GLN A 536 -0.68 -9.34 2.34
CA GLN A 536 0.57 -9.82 2.92
C GLN A 536 1.77 -9.00 2.45
N ASP A 537 1.77 -8.60 1.17
CA ASP A 537 2.93 -8.02 0.50
C ASP A 537 2.86 -6.48 0.39
N PHE A 538 1.67 -5.91 0.50
CA PHE A 538 1.43 -4.46 0.36
C PHE A 538 0.55 -3.91 1.50
N GLN A 539 0.71 -4.45 2.71
CA GLN A 539 0.05 -3.94 3.91
C GLN A 539 0.41 -2.46 4.09
N GLY A 540 -0.60 -1.60 4.32
CA GLY A 540 -0.45 -0.16 4.43
C GLY A 540 -0.59 0.61 3.11
N TYR A 541 -0.42 -0.03 1.96
CA TYR A 541 -0.37 0.65 0.67
C TYR A 541 -1.71 0.67 -0.08
N MET A 542 -1.85 1.64 -1.00
CA MET A 542 -2.96 1.69 -1.95
C MET A 542 -3.05 0.40 -2.81
N GLU A 543 -1.91 -0.19 -3.16
CA GLU A 543 -1.82 -1.46 -3.88
C GLU A 543 -2.48 -2.60 -3.10
N GLY A 544 -2.15 -2.76 -1.82
CA GLY A 544 -2.79 -3.77 -0.96
C GLY A 544 -4.30 -3.57 -0.86
N GLY A 545 -4.74 -2.31 -0.80
CA GLY A 545 -6.17 -1.98 -0.87
C GLY A 545 -6.81 -2.47 -2.18
N ALA A 546 -6.24 -2.09 -3.32
CA ALA A 546 -6.80 -2.43 -4.63
C ALA A 546 -6.75 -3.93 -4.91
N SER A 547 -5.62 -4.59 -4.65
CA SER A 547 -5.40 -6.01 -4.93
C SER A 547 -6.28 -6.89 -4.05
N GLU A 548 -6.42 -6.58 -2.76
CA GLU A 548 -7.30 -7.33 -1.85
C GLU A 548 -8.79 -7.12 -2.15
N GLY A 549 -9.16 -5.97 -2.71
CA GLY A 549 -10.48 -5.75 -3.29
C GLY A 549 -10.78 -6.69 -4.46
N ALA A 550 -9.83 -6.81 -5.40
CA ALA A 550 -9.96 -7.74 -6.52
C ALA A 550 -9.97 -9.21 -6.07
N ARG A 551 -9.14 -9.56 -5.08
CA ARG A 551 -9.13 -10.91 -4.48
C ARG A 551 -10.48 -11.26 -3.85
N ALA A 552 -11.06 -10.38 -3.04
CA ALA A 552 -12.38 -10.61 -2.43
C ALA A 552 -13.49 -10.82 -3.47
N ALA A 553 -13.47 -10.02 -4.54
CA ALA A 553 -14.38 -10.19 -5.67
C ALA A 553 -14.19 -11.55 -6.36
N ASN A 554 -12.94 -11.97 -6.58
CA ASN A 554 -12.64 -13.26 -7.20
C ASN A 554 -13.12 -14.45 -6.37
N GLU A 555 -13.08 -14.39 -5.03
CA GLU A 555 -13.67 -15.44 -4.20
C GLU A 555 -15.16 -15.66 -4.49
N ILE A 556 -15.93 -14.58 -4.68
CA ILE A 556 -17.35 -14.68 -5.02
C ILE A 556 -17.52 -15.21 -6.46
N ILE A 557 -16.73 -14.71 -7.40
CA ILE A 557 -16.77 -15.15 -8.79
C ILE A 557 -16.47 -16.65 -8.90
N ASP A 558 -15.46 -17.13 -8.17
CA ASP A 558 -15.04 -18.52 -8.18
C ASP A 558 -16.06 -19.43 -7.50
N ASP A 559 -16.66 -18.98 -6.39
CA ASP A 559 -17.81 -19.65 -5.79
C ASP A 559 -18.95 -19.82 -6.82
N TYR A 560 -19.28 -18.78 -7.60
CA TYR A 560 -20.33 -18.87 -8.63
C TYR A 560 -19.99 -19.83 -9.77
N LYS A 561 -18.72 -19.92 -10.18
CA LYS A 561 -18.28 -20.88 -11.20
C LYS A 561 -18.47 -22.33 -10.77
N VAL A 562 -18.37 -22.62 -9.48
CA VAL A 562 -18.56 -23.97 -8.93
C VAL A 562 -19.99 -24.21 -8.42
N GLY A 563 -20.92 -23.31 -8.72
CA GLY A 563 -22.34 -23.45 -8.36
C GLY A 563 -22.69 -23.06 -6.92
N LEU A 564 -21.77 -22.43 -6.17
CA LEU A 564 -22.04 -21.85 -4.86
C LEU A 564 -22.71 -20.47 -5.00
N VAL A 565 -23.89 -20.50 -5.62
CA VAL A 565 -24.80 -19.37 -5.80
C VAL A 565 -25.53 -19.05 -4.48
N PRO A 566 -26.19 -17.87 -4.36
CA PRO A 566 -26.81 -17.39 -3.12
C PRO A 566 -27.64 -18.40 -2.35
#